data_AF-A0AAN5DFT8-F1
#
_entry.id   AF-A0AAN5DFT8-F1
#
_cell.length_a   1.000
_cell.length_b   1.000
_cell.length_c   1.000
_cell.angle_alpha   90.00
_cell.angle_beta   90.00
_cell.angle_gamma   90.00
#
_symmetry.space_group_name_H-M   'P 1'
#
loop_
_entity.id
_entity.type
_entity.pdbx_description
1 polymer ?
#
loop_
_entity_poly.entity_id
_entity_poly.type
_entity_poly.pdbx_seq_one_letter_code
_entity_poly.pdbx_strand_id
1 'polypeptide(L)'
;MQLLLPLTAVFVCVSSRSQFINVKGTLTCQSDTVENAQVELWEHDIFTPDDLLTSSPSDILGAFELSGADNEVRSYSDSAAYNSIIEYL
;
A
#
# COMPACT_ATOMS: atom_id res chain seq x y z
N MET A 1 -34.94 44.14 -11.94
CA MET A 1 -35.27 42.84 -12.54
C MET A 1 -34.12 41.90 -12.21
N GLN A 2 -34.37 40.88 -11.39
CA GLN A 2 -33.36 40.15 -10.62
C GLN A 2 -32.45 39.26 -11.49
N LEU A 3 -31.15 39.36 -11.26
CA LEU A 3 -30.09 38.55 -11.86
C LEU A 3 -30.14 37.13 -11.27
N LEU A 4 -30.54 36.13 -12.05
CA LEU A 4 -30.46 34.72 -11.68
C LEU A 4 -29.11 34.16 -12.17
N LEU A 5 -28.11 34.13 -11.28
CA LEU A 5 -26.93 33.28 -11.47
C LEU A 5 -27.38 31.81 -11.27
N PRO A 6 -27.15 30.90 -12.23
CA PRO A 6 -27.40 29.49 -11.97
C PRO A 6 -26.34 28.99 -10.98
N LEU A 7 -26.77 28.63 -9.78
CA LEU A 7 -25.96 27.93 -8.80
C LEU A 7 -25.75 26.48 -9.30
N THR A 8 -24.87 26.30 -10.27
CA THR A 8 -24.49 24.96 -10.73
C THR A 8 -23.68 24.30 -9.63
N ALA A 9 -24.32 23.44 -8.83
CA ALA A 9 -23.62 22.53 -7.95
C ALA A 9 -22.82 21.55 -8.80
N VAL A 10 -21.52 21.80 -8.94
CA VAL A 10 -20.58 20.86 -9.55
C VAL A 10 -20.42 19.70 -8.58
N PHE A 11 -21.11 18.59 -8.86
CA PHE A 11 -20.91 17.34 -8.12
C PHE A 11 -19.60 16.74 -8.61
N VAL A 12 -18.52 16.92 -7.85
CA VAL A 12 -17.25 16.24 -8.11
C VAL A 12 -17.41 14.78 -7.69
N CYS A 13 -17.48 13.86 -8.65
CA CYS A 13 -17.40 12.43 -8.35
C CYS A 13 -15.97 12.10 -7.93
N VAL A 14 -15.79 11.80 -6.64
CA VAL A 14 -14.55 11.28 -6.09
C VAL A 14 -14.58 9.76 -6.24
N SER A 15 -13.69 9.19 -7.06
CA SER A 15 -13.56 7.74 -7.23
C SER A 15 -12.36 7.22 -6.44
N SER A 16 -12.60 6.31 -5.49
CA SER A 16 -11.53 5.52 -4.87
C SER A 16 -11.35 4.18 -5.59
N ARG A 17 -10.14 3.62 -5.53
CA ARG A 17 -9.85 2.29 -6.08
C ARG A 17 -9.23 1.41 -5.01
N SER A 18 -9.97 0.39 -4.58
CA SER A 18 -9.41 -0.64 -3.70
C SER A 18 -8.42 -1.52 -4.45
N GLN A 19 -7.29 -1.79 -3.81
CA GLN A 19 -6.21 -2.61 -4.32
C GLN A 19 -5.83 -3.65 -3.29
N PHE A 20 -5.39 -4.82 -3.77
CA PHE A 20 -5.02 -5.94 -2.94
C PHE A 20 -3.66 -6.45 -3.41
N ILE A 21 -2.76 -6.62 -2.46
CA ILE A 21 -1.37 -6.98 -2.71
C ILE A 21 -1.07 -8.21 -1.87
N ASN A 22 -0.57 -9.26 -2.51
CA ASN A 22 -0.10 -10.46 -1.83
C ASN A 22 1.35 -10.72 -2.25
N VAL A 23 2.23 -10.82 -1.27
CA VAL A 23 3.66 -11.03 -1.43
C VAL A 23 4.04 -12.31 -0.72
N LYS A 24 4.78 -13.18 -1.42
CA LYS A 24 5.40 -14.36 -0.85
C LYS A 24 6.89 -14.35 -1.13
N GLY A 25 7.69 -14.77 -0.17
CA GLY A 25 9.13 -14.82 -0.34
C GLY A 25 9.80 -15.71 0.69
N THR A 26 11.13 -15.76 0.61
CA THR A 26 11.99 -16.48 1.53
C THR A 26 13.21 -15.64 1.85
N LEU A 27 13.49 -15.45 3.13
CA LEU A 27 14.66 -14.74 3.63
C LEU A 27 15.85 -15.68 3.75
N THR A 28 16.95 -15.29 3.11
CA THR A 28 18.21 -16.02 3.17
C THR A 28 19.38 -15.08 3.45
N CYS A 29 20.34 -15.57 4.21
CA CYS A 29 21.66 -14.98 4.38
C CYS A 29 22.68 -15.96 3.80
N GLN A 30 23.14 -15.68 2.58
CA GLN A 30 23.94 -16.60 1.77
C GLN A 30 23.20 -17.94 1.55
N SER A 31 23.68 -19.03 2.18
CA SER A 31 23.09 -20.37 2.10
C SER A 31 22.10 -20.68 3.23
N ASP A 32 22.02 -19.83 4.25
CA ASP A 32 21.22 -20.10 5.45
C ASP A 32 19.88 -19.36 5.38
N THR A 33 18.82 -19.97 5.86
CA THR A 33 17.50 -19.33 5.98
C THR A 33 17.44 -18.48 7.25
N VAL A 34 16.70 -17.38 7.20
CA VAL A 34 16.55 -16.47 8.35
C VAL A 34 15.18 -16.67 8.98
N GLU A 35 15.14 -17.34 10.13
CA GLU A 35 13.94 -17.55 10.93
C GLU A 35 13.63 -16.34 11.83
N ASN A 36 12.34 -16.07 12.04
CA ASN A 36 11.83 -15.09 12.99
C ASN A 36 12.35 -13.65 12.76
N ALA A 37 12.65 -13.31 11.50
CA ALA A 37 12.91 -11.94 11.08
C ALA A 37 11.59 -11.25 10.75
N GLN A 38 11.42 -10.01 11.22
CA GLN A 38 10.20 -9.25 10.97
C GLN A 38 10.20 -8.75 9.52
N VAL A 39 9.15 -9.09 8.77
CA VAL A 39 8.95 -8.62 7.40
C VAL A 39 7.74 -7.70 7.38
N GLU A 40 7.91 -6.53 6.80
CA GLU A 40 6.88 -5.51 6.72
C GLU A 40 6.55 -5.17 5.26
N LEU A 41 5.27 -5.01 4.98
CA LEU A 41 4.76 -4.55 3.69
C LEU A 41 4.31 -3.11 3.85
N TRP A 42 5.00 -2.21 3.17
CA TRP A 42 4.72 -0.77 3.19
C TRP A 42 4.19 -0.31 1.82
N GLU A 43 3.30 0.66 1.85
CA GLU A 43 2.85 1.41 0.69
C GLU A 43 3.68 2.67 0.54
N HIS A 44 4.30 2.84 -0.62
CA HIS A 44 5.12 4.00 -0.89
C HIS A 44 4.31 5.17 -1.45
N ASP A 45 4.41 6.30 -0.77
CA ASP A 45 3.76 7.54 -1.15
C ASP A 45 4.75 8.60 -1.65
N ILE A 46 4.31 9.38 -2.63
CA ILE A 46 5.14 10.44 -3.21
C ILE A 46 5.18 11.68 -2.29
N PHE A 47 4.09 11.95 -1.56
CA PHE A 47 3.89 13.23 -0.86
C PHE A 47 3.40 13.08 0.59
N THR A 48 3.01 11.89 0.98
CA THR A 48 2.64 11.52 2.35
C THR A 48 3.68 10.53 2.90
N PRO A 49 3.78 10.38 4.23
CA PRO A 49 4.56 9.30 4.80
C PRO A 49 4.01 7.94 4.33
N ASP A 50 4.93 6.99 4.11
CA ASP A 50 4.57 5.63 3.73
C ASP A 50 3.70 4.95 4.81
N ASP A 51 2.74 4.14 4.36
CA ASP A 51 1.78 3.45 5.22
C ASP A 51 2.15 1.97 5.41
N LEU A 52 2.19 1.51 6.65
CA LEU A 52 2.38 0.08 6.95
C LEU A 52 1.09 -0.67 6.67
N LEU A 53 1.09 -1.54 5.65
CA LEU A 53 -0.08 -2.35 5.28
C LEU A 53 -0.21 -3.59 6.17
N THR A 54 0.88 -4.33 6.36
CA THR A 54 0.88 -5.55 7.18
C THR A 54 2.30 -5.96 7.56
N SER A 55 2.43 -6.88 8.51
CA SER A 55 3.71 -7.46 8.89
C SER A 55 3.57 -8.87 9.45
N SER A 56 4.64 -9.66 9.32
CA SER A 56 4.73 -11.01 9.87
C SER A 56 6.19 -11.39 10.06
N PRO A 57 6.52 -12.19 11.09
CA PRO A 57 7.82 -12.87 11.15
C PRO A 57 7.93 -13.92 10.04
N SER A 58 9.17 -14.17 9.59
CA SER A 58 9.51 -15.33 8.76
C SER A 58 9.49 -16.64 9.56
N ASP A 59 9.18 -17.75 8.89
CA ASP A 59 9.16 -19.07 9.52
C ASP A 59 10.56 -19.72 9.61
N ILE A 60 10.62 -20.97 10.10
CA ILE A 60 11.85 -21.75 10.23
C ILE A 60 12.60 -21.98 8.91
N LEU A 61 11.90 -21.91 7.77
CA LEU A 61 12.48 -21.99 6.43
C LEU A 61 12.79 -20.60 5.86
N GLY A 62 12.62 -19.54 6.65
CA GLY A 62 12.70 -18.15 6.23
C GLY A 62 11.54 -17.69 5.37
N ALA A 63 10.50 -18.50 5.18
CA ALA A 63 9.38 -18.16 4.32
C ALA A 63 8.44 -17.14 4.99
N PHE A 64 7.85 -16.28 4.16
CA PHE A 64 6.83 -15.32 4.59
C PHE A 64 5.76 -15.15 3.52
N GLU A 65 4.55 -14.84 3.96
CA GLU A 65 3.43 -14.44 3.11
C GLU A 65 2.72 -13.25 3.77
N LEU A 66 2.64 -12.14 3.04
CA LEU A 66 2.01 -10.90 3.48
C LEU A 66 0.88 -10.55 2.53
N SER A 67 -0.26 -10.15 3.08
CA SER A 67 -1.38 -9.62 2.30
C SER A 67 -1.82 -8.28 2.87
N GLY A 68 -1.84 -7.27 2.01
CA GLY A 68 -2.26 -5.91 2.33
C GLY A 68 -3.36 -5.47 1.37
N ALA A 69 -4.17 -4.51 1.81
CA ALA A 69 -5.15 -3.85 0.97
C ALA A 69 -5.14 -2.37 1.27
N ASP A 70 -5.28 -1.56 0.23
CA ASP A 70 -5.42 -0.13 0.38
C ASP A 70 -6.51 0.44 -0.54
N ASN A 71 -7.07 1.60 -0.19
CA ASN A 71 -8.16 2.26 -0.90
C ASN A 71 -7.93 3.78 -1.05
N GLU A 72 -7.12 4.15 -2.02
CA GLU A 72 -6.88 5.56 -2.32
C GLU A 72 -7.85 6.19 -3.31
N VAL A 73 -8.06 7.51 -3.12
CA VAL A 73 -8.79 8.38 -4.03
C VAL A 73 -7.83 8.92 -5.09
N ARG A 74 -8.11 8.60 -6.37
CA ARG A 74 -7.36 9.11 -7.52
C ARG A 74 -7.34 10.64 -7.53
N SER A 75 -6.24 11.25 -7.09
CA SER A 75 -5.82 12.64 -7.43
C SER A 75 -4.49 13.04 -6.79
N TYR A 76 -4.06 12.44 -5.66
CA TYR A 76 -2.78 12.80 -5.02
C TYR A 76 -1.70 11.71 -5.20
N SER A 77 -2.12 10.47 -5.38
CA SER A 77 -1.25 9.31 -5.15
C SER A 77 -1.46 8.24 -6.23
N ASP A 78 -1.13 8.58 -7.48
CA ASP A 78 -1.08 7.61 -8.60
C ASP A 78 0.04 6.53 -8.43
N SER A 79 0.53 6.29 -7.20
CA SER A 79 1.62 5.37 -6.83
C SER A 79 1.21 4.17 -5.97
N ALA A 80 0.12 4.24 -5.19
CA ALA A 80 -0.30 3.22 -4.22
C ALA A 80 -0.38 1.78 -4.75
N ALA A 81 -0.69 1.65 -6.04
CA ALA A 81 -0.82 0.36 -6.70
C ALA A 81 0.50 -0.37 -6.99
N TYR A 82 1.53 0.40 -7.33
CA TYR A 82 2.66 -0.10 -8.12
C TYR A 82 3.98 -0.10 -7.36
N ASN A 83 4.03 0.56 -6.20
CA ASN A 83 5.27 0.83 -5.48
C ASN A 83 5.28 0.31 -4.04
N SER A 84 4.69 -0.85 -3.73
CA SER A 84 4.86 -1.43 -2.39
C SER A 84 6.31 -1.82 -2.13
N ILE A 85 6.81 -1.47 -0.95
CA ILE A 85 8.17 -1.75 -0.49
C ILE A 85 8.09 -2.88 0.54
N ILE A 86 9.04 -3.81 0.46
CA ILE A 86 9.26 -4.80 1.52
C ILE A 86 10.47 -4.32 2.32
N GLU A 87 10.25 -4.11 3.62
CA GLU A 87 11.33 -3.78 4.54
C GLU A 87 11.62 -4.96 5.48
N TYR A 88 12.89 -5.08 5.89
CA TYR A 88 13.39 -6.11 6.78
C TYR A 88 14.01 -5.43 8.01
N LEU A 89 13.48 -5.72 9.20
CA LEU A 89 13.89 -5.12 10.48
C LEU A 89 14.59 -6.12 11.41
#